data_AF-A0A2G9P1U7-F1
#
_entry.id   AF-A0A2G9P1U7-F1
#
_cell.length_a   1.000
_cell.length_b   1.000
_cell.length_c   1.000
_cell.angle_alpha   90.00
_cell.angle_beta   90.00
_cell.angle_gamma   90.00
#
_symmetry.space_group_name_H-M   'P 1'
#
loop_
_entity.id
_entity.type
_entity.pdbx_description
1 polymer ?
#
loop_
_entity_poly.entity_id
_entity_poly.type
_entity_poly.pdbx_seq_one_letter_code
_entity_poly.pdbx_strand_id
1 'polypeptide(L)'
;MVDYSVWDHIEVSDDEDDTHPNIDTASLFRWRHQARVERMEQFEKEKEELTKGANECKKKLLDCQKKLKEMEVQESAKSEAKKLQQEMEQLKKEEKKWQKKEDELKKKEKTLPWNVDTLSKEGFSKGFSPHGLGMLRRWDDSQKYLSDNSHLVCEETANYLVIWCIDLEVEE
;
A
#
# COMPACT_ATOMS: atom_id res chain seq x y z
N MET A 1 14.66 -30.53 -0.73
CA MET A 1 13.21 -30.28 -0.95
C MET A 1 13.07 -28.79 -1.15
N VAL A 2 12.45 -28.32 -2.23
CA VAL A 2 12.22 -26.88 -2.48
C VAL A 2 10.93 -26.50 -1.77
N ASP A 3 10.94 -25.38 -1.05
CA ASP A 3 9.81 -24.90 -0.25
C ASP A 3 9.09 -23.75 -0.96
N TYR A 4 7.78 -23.92 -1.19
CA TYR A 4 6.88 -22.94 -1.83
C TYR A 4 5.83 -22.40 -0.84
N SER A 5 5.96 -22.68 0.47
CA SER A 5 4.99 -22.33 1.53
C SER A 5 4.69 -20.83 1.64
N VAL A 6 5.55 -19.98 1.08
CA VAL A 6 5.32 -18.55 0.96
C VAL A 6 3.99 -18.26 0.26
N TRP A 7 3.52 -19.13 -0.63
CA TRP A 7 2.32 -18.93 -1.44
C TRP A 7 1.10 -19.74 -0.98
N ASP A 8 1.18 -20.36 0.21
CA ASP A 8 0.09 -21.21 0.73
C ASP A 8 -1.19 -20.42 1.09
N HIS A 9 -1.08 -19.10 1.31
CA HIS A 9 -2.18 -18.25 1.77
C HIS A 9 -2.40 -17.09 0.80
N ILE A 10 -3.01 -17.37 -0.36
CA ILE A 10 -3.41 -16.35 -1.35
C ILE A 10 -4.93 -16.19 -1.30
N GLU A 11 -5.40 -14.95 -1.16
CA GLU A 11 -6.81 -14.57 -1.23
C GLU A 11 -7.10 -13.87 -2.58
N VAL A 12 -7.95 -14.50 -3.39
CA VAL A 12 -8.45 -13.96 -4.65
C VAL A 12 -9.92 -13.61 -4.47
N SER A 13 -10.28 -12.33 -4.59
CA SER A 13 -11.65 -11.87 -4.34
C SER A 13 -12.66 -12.28 -5.42
N ASP A 14 -12.17 -12.59 -6.62
CA ASP A 14 -12.93 -12.98 -7.82
C ASP A 14 -12.62 -14.44 -8.21
N ASP A 15 -12.47 -15.31 -7.21
CA ASP A 15 -12.19 -16.73 -7.42
C ASP A 15 -13.45 -17.45 -7.93
N GLU A 16 -13.50 -17.71 -9.24
CA GLU A 16 -14.61 -18.37 -9.92
C GLU A 16 -14.77 -19.85 -9.53
N ASP A 17 -13.74 -20.48 -8.95
CA ASP A 17 -13.80 -21.86 -8.49
C ASP A 17 -14.43 -22.00 -7.09
N ASP A 18 -14.45 -20.92 -6.29
CA ASP A 18 -15.07 -20.90 -4.95
C ASP A 18 -16.47 -20.27 -4.97
N THR A 19 -17.38 -20.94 -5.69
CA THR A 19 -18.77 -20.54 -5.90
C THR A 19 -19.76 -21.56 -5.34
N HIS A 20 -20.97 -21.11 -5.03
CA HIS A 20 -22.03 -22.00 -4.54
C HIS A 20 -23.27 -21.89 -5.45
N PRO A 21 -23.92 -23.00 -5.84
CA PRO A 21 -25.05 -23.00 -6.80
C PRO A 21 -26.23 -22.10 -6.44
N ASN A 22 -26.34 -21.69 -5.18
CA ASN A 22 -27.43 -20.84 -4.66
C ASN A 22 -27.00 -19.40 -4.34
N ILE A 23 -25.77 -19.01 -4.62
CA ILE A 23 -25.26 -17.66 -4.35
C ILE A 23 -24.92 -16.98 -5.67
N ASP A 24 -25.41 -15.75 -5.85
CA ASP A 24 -25.05 -14.91 -7.00
C ASP A 24 -23.58 -14.50 -6.92
N THR A 25 -22.79 -14.95 -7.90
CA THR A 25 -21.34 -14.73 -7.95
C THR A 25 -21.00 -13.25 -8.10
N ALA A 26 -21.77 -12.51 -8.90
CA ALA A 26 -21.54 -11.09 -9.14
C ALA A 26 -21.62 -10.26 -7.84
N SER A 27 -22.63 -10.53 -7.01
CA SER A 27 -22.79 -9.89 -5.71
C SER A 27 -21.78 -10.40 -4.67
N LEU A 28 -21.44 -11.70 -4.72
CA LEU A 28 -20.47 -12.34 -3.82
C LEU A 28 -19.05 -11.76 -3.98
N PHE A 29 -18.55 -11.61 -5.21
CA PHE A 29 -17.21 -11.09 -5.45
C PHE A 29 -17.07 -9.63 -5.02
N ARG A 30 -18.10 -8.82 -5.25
CA ARG A 30 -18.16 -7.44 -4.74
C ARG A 30 -18.12 -7.40 -3.21
N TRP A 31 -18.85 -8.29 -2.57
CA TRP A 31 -18.85 -8.38 -1.10
C TRP A 31 -17.51 -8.86 -0.55
N ARG A 32 -16.89 -9.87 -1.15
CA ARG A 32 -15.54 -10.34 -0.81
C ARG A 32 -14.50 -9.22 -0.96
N HIS A 33 -14.54 -8.49 -2.07
CA HIS A 33 -13.68 -7.33 -2.28
C HIS A 33 -13.90 -6.26 -1.21
N GLN A 34 -15.15 -5.90 -0.90
CA GLN A 34 -15.48 -4.93 0.13
C GLN A 34 -14.96 -5.36 1.52
N ALA A 35 -15.22 -6.60 1.92
CA ALA A 35 -14.76 -7.14 3.19
C ALA A 35 -13.22 -7.18 3.29
N ARG A 36 -12.53 -7.37 2.16
CA ARG A 36 -11.06 -7.29 2.09
C ARG A 36 -10.57 -5.86 2.28
N VAL A 37 -11.16 -4.89 1.58
CA VAL A 37 -10.83 -3.46 1.72
C VAL A 37 -11.06 -3.00 3.17
N GLU A 38 -12.20 -3.35 3.77
CA GLU A 38 -12.51 -3.01 5.16
C GLU A 38 -11.51 -3.64 6.15
N ARG A 39 -11.09 -4.89 5.94
CA ARG A 39 -10.04 -5.52 6.77
C ARG A 39 -8.70 -4.81 6.66
N MET A 40 -8.31 -4.39 5.46
CA MET A 40 -7.06 -3.65 5.24
C MET A 40 -7.13 -2.25 5.87
N GLU A 41 -8.24 -1.53 5.69
CA GLU A 41 -8.45 -0.21 6.29
C GLU A 41 -8.43 -0.28 7.84
N GLN A 42 -9.09 -1.28 8.42
CA GLN A 42 -9.07 -1.49 9.86
C GLN A 42 -7.67 -1.81 10.38
N PHE A 43 -6.90 -2.60 9.63
CA PHE A 43 -5.51 -2.92 9.96
C PHE A 43 -4.59 -1.69 9.87
N GLU A 44 -4.75 -0.88 8.82
CA GLU A 44 -4.00 0.36 8.63
C GLU A 44 -4.32 1.36 9.74
N LYS A 45 -5.60 1.50 10.10
CA LYS A 45 -6.04 2.34 11.23
C LYS A 45 -5.48 1.87 12.57
N GLU A 46 -5.46 0.55 12.84
CA GLU A 46 -4.82 -0.01 14.05
C GLU A 46 -3.33 0.31 14.07
N LYS A 47 -2.64 0.21 12.93
CA LYS A 47 -1.22 0.55 12.78
C LYS A 47 -0.97 2.03 13.00
N GLU A 48 -1.77 2.91 12.42
CA GLU A 48 -1.66 4.36 12.63
C GLU A 48 -1.84 4.74 14.10
N GLU A 49 -2.91 4.27 14.76
CA GLU A 49 -3.16 4.57 16.17
C GLU A 49 -2.05 4.04 17.08
N LEU A 50 -1.48 2.88 16.75
CA LEU A 50 -0.32 2.34 17.45
C LEU A 50 0.90 3.24 17.26
N THR A 51 1.20 3.67 16.03
CA THR A 51 2.35 4.55 15.78
C THR A 51 2.19 5.93 16.43
N LYS A 52 0.97 6.50 16.43
CA LYS A 52 0.66 7.74 17.16
C LYS A 52 0.91 7.57 18.66
N GLY A 53 0.36 6.50 19.26
CA GLY A 53 0.56 6.20 20.69
C GLY A 53 2.03 5.97 21.06
N ALA A 54 2.77 5.23 20.23
CA ALA A 54 4.21 5.01 20.42
C ALA A 54 5.02 6.32 20.31
N ASN A 55 4.70 7.18 19.34
CA ASN A 55 5.34 8.49 19.17
C ASN A 55 5.06 9.43 20.35
N GLU A 56 3.83 9.44 20.87
CA GLU A 56 3.48 10.22 22.06
C GLU A 56 4.25 9.75 23.30
N CYS A 57 4.31 8.43 23.54
CA CYS A 57 5.09 7.88 24.64
C CYS A 57 6.58 8.22 24.50
N LYS A 58 7.14 8.11 23.29
CA LYS A 58 8.53 8.48 22.99
C LYS A 58 8.80 9.97 23.25
N LYS A 59 7.87 10.84 22.86
CA LYS A 59 7.96 12.29 23.13
C LYS A 59 7.94 12.59 24.62
N LYS A 60 6.99 11.99 25.37
CA LYS A 60 6.91 12.11 26.83
C LYS A 60 8.19 11.63 27.53
N LEU A 61 8.76 10.51 27.09
CA LEU A 61 10.04 10.01 27.60
C LEU A 61 11.19 11.01 27.40
N LEU A 62 11.30 11.60 26.20
CA LEU A 62 12.31 12.61 25.91
C LEU A 62 12.15 13.86 26.76
N ASP A 63 10.91 14.32 26.95
CA ASP A 63 10.62 15.50 27.76
C ASP A 63 10.91 15.24 29.25
N CYS A 64 10.53 14.07 29.79
CA CYS A 64 10.91 13.66 31.14
C CYS A 64 12.43 13.52 31.29
N GLN A 65 13.14 13.05 30.26
CA GLN A 65 14.60 12.91 30.29
C GLN A 65 15.30 14.27 30.33
N LYS A 66 14.80 15.26 29.58
CA LYS A 66 15.29 16.64 29.61
C LYS A 66 15.06 17.27 30.99
N LYS A 67 13.84 17.16 31.52
CA LYS A 67 13.49 17.65 32.87
C LYS A 67 14.36 17.04 33.96
N LEU A 68 14.68 15.75 33.87
CA LEU A 68 15.57 15.08 34.81
C LEU A 68 16.99 15.69 34.78
N LYS A 69 17.54 15.94 33.58
CA LYS A 69 18.86 16.56 33.41
C LYS A 69 18.88 18.02 33.88
N GLU A 70 17.81 18.78 33.64
CA GLU A 70 17.68 20.16 34.13
C GLU A 70 17.59 20.22 35.67
N MET A 71 16.89 19.26 36.28
CA MET A 71 16.79 19.17 37.75
C MET A 71 18.05 18.67 38.44
N GLU A 72 18.89 17.84 37.79
CA GLU A 72 20.21 17.49 38.32
C GLU A 72 21.13 18.71 38.47
N VAL A 73 20.87 19.80 37.73
CA VAL A 73 21.60 21.08 37.85
C VAL A 73 21.07 21.93 39.03
N GLN A 74 19.87 21.64 39.56
CA GLN A 74 19.27 22.30 40.71
C GLN A 74 19.18 21.34 41.92
N GLU A 75 20.14 21.42 42.86
CA GLU A 75 20.31 20.51 44.02
C GLU A 75 19.12 20.38 45.01
N SER A 76 17.99 21.09 44.82
CA SER A 76 16.97 21.26 45.86
C SER A 76 15.76 20.30 45.84
N ALA A 77 15.64 19.35 44.90
CA ALA A 77 14.36 18.66 44.67
C ALA A 77 14.40 17.11 44.68
N LYS A 78 14.82 16.49 45.80
CA LYS A 78 14.79 15.01 45.98
C LYS A 78 13.39 14.38 45.86
N SER A 79 12.33 15.11 46.23
CA SER A 79 10.94 14.61 46.14
C SER A 79 10.39 14.65 44.72
N GLU A 80 10.78 15.63 43.90
CA GLU A 80 10.38 15.74 42.49
C GLU A 80 11.17 14.78 41.61
N ALA A 81 12.45 14.57 41.91
CA ALA A 81 13.26 13.52 41.28
C ALA A 81 12.62 12.13 41.45
N LYS A 82 12.07 11.82 42.62
CA LYS A 82 11.39 10.54 42.87
C LYS A 82 10.08 10.40 42.07
N LYS A 83 9.32 11.49 41.90
CA LYS A 83 8.12 11.51 41.06
C LYS A 83 8.46 11.33 39.57
N LEU A 84 9.48 12.03 39.08
CA LEU A 84 9.98 11.90 37.70
C LEU A 84 10.54 10.49 37.43
N GLN A 85 11.23 9.88 38.40
CA GLN A 85 11.67 8.49 38.28
C GLN A 85 10.49 7.51 38.17
N GLN A 86 9.42 7.71 38.95
CA GLN A 86 8.21 6.90 38.86
C GLN A 86 7.48 7.09 37.52
N GLU A 87 7.38 8.33 37.03
CA GLU A 87 6.80 8.66 35.73
C GLU A 87 7.60 8.02 34.58
N MET A 88 8.94 8.06 34.66
CA MET A 88 9.81 7.37 33.71
C MET A 88 9.65 5.85 33.73
N GLU A 89 9.45 5.26 34.91
CA GLU A 89 9.21 3.82 35.02
C GLU A 89 7.83 3.44 34.44
N GLN A 90 6.82 4.28 34.63
CA GLN A 90 5.50 4.12 34.01
C GLN A 90 5.57 4.25 32.49
N LEU A 91 6.22 5.29 31.97
CA LEU A 91 6.41 5.49 30.53
C LEU A 91 7.24 4.37 29.89
N LYS A 92 8.25 3.83 30.58
CA LYS A 92 8.98 2.62 30.12
C LYS A 92 8.10 1.37 30.07
N LYS A 93 7.14 1.22 31.00
CA LYS A 93 6.16 0.12 30.96
C LYS A 93 5.19 0.32 29.79
N GLU A 94 4.79 1.54 29.49
CA GLU A 94 3.96 1.87 28.33
C GLU A 94 4.71 1.62 27.01
N GLU A 95 5.97 2.03 26.89
CA GLU A 95 6.83 1.74 25.73
C GLU A 95 6.93 0.23 25.47
N LYS A 96 7.17 -0.58 26.51
CA LYS A 96 7.17 -2.05 26.39
C LYS A 96 5.80 -2.61 25.96
N LYS A 97 4.70 -2.00 26.38
CA LYS A 97 3.35 -2.40 25.92
C LYS A 97 3.15 -2.08 24.45
N TRP A 98 3.57 -0.90 24.00
CA TRP A 98 3.53 -0.50 22.60
C TRP A 98 4.40 -1.40 21.73
N GLN A 99 5.61 -1.72 22.17
CA GLN A 99 6.51 -2.63 21.46
C GLN A 99 5.88 -4.02 21.27
N LYS A 100 5.25 -4.57 22.31
CA LYS A 100 4.54 -5.85 22.21
C LYS A 100 3.41 -5.81 21.20
N LYS A 101 2.60 -4.75 21.21
CA LYS A 101 1.52 -4.56 20.23
C LYS A 101 2.06 -4.41 18.81
N GLU A 102 3.21 -3.74 18.63
CA GLU A 102 3.86 -3.60 17.32
C GLU A 102 4.36 -4.95 16.79
N ASP A 103 4.95 -5.77 17.67
CA ASP A 103 5.39 -7.12 17.32
C ASP A 103 4.21 -8.05 17.00
N GLU A 104 3.08 -7.89 17.70
CA GLU A 104 1.82 -8.57 17.39
C GLU A 104 1.26 -8.13 16.03
N LEU A 105 1.28 -6.83 15.71
CA LEU A 105 0.90 -6.34 14.38
C LEU A 105 1.80 -6.91 13.28
N LYS A 106 3.12 -6.95 13.48
CA LYS A 106 4.08 -7.54 12.51
C LYS A 106 3.83 -9.04 12.31
N LYS A 107 3.41 -9.76 13.35
CA LYS A 107 3.00 -11.16 13.22
C LYS A 107 1.70 -11.28 12.42
N LYS A 108 0.70 -10.45 12.73
CA LYS A 108 -0.54 -10.38 11.95
C LYS A 108 -0.22 -10.12 10.47
N GLU A 109 0.65 -9.15 10.17
CA GLU A 109 1.09 -8.79 8.80
C GLU A 109 1.69 -9.98 8.05
N LYS A 110 2.52 -10.79 8.71
CA LYS A 110 3.10 -12.01 8.12
C LYS A 110 2.08 -13.12 7.89
N THR A 111 1.00 -13.14 8.66
CA THR A 111 -0.09 -14.12 8.52
C THR A 111 -1.21 -13.64 7.61
N LEU A 112 -1.17 -12.38 7.15
CA LEU A 112 -2.17 -11.86 6.24
C LEU A 112 -2.07 -12.62 4.90
N PRO A 113 -3.22 -12.97 4.29
CA PRO A 113 -3.20 -13.61 3.00
C PRO A 113 -2.68 -12.64 1.94
N TRP A 114 -1.89 -13.18 1.01
CA TRP A 114 -1.45 -12.47 -0.18
C TRP A 114 -2.67 -12.13 -1.05
N ASN A 115 -2.71 -10.91 -1.54
CA ASN A 115 -3.74 -10.41 -2.45
C ASN A 115 -3.06 -9.54 -3.53
N VAL A 116 -3.85 -9.07 -4.49
CA VAL A 116 -3.35 -8.24 -5.61
C VAL A 116 -2.51 -7.03 -5.17
N ASP A 117 -2.82 -6.44 -4.01
CA ASP A 117 -2.15 -5.23 -3.49
C ASP A 117 -0.87 -5.54 -2.72
N THR A 118 -0.72 -6.77 -2.21
CA THR A 118 0.44 -7.21 -1.41
C THR A 118 1.43 -8.04 -2.22
N LEU A 119 0.96 -8.73 -3.26
CA LEU A 119 1.78 -9.65 -4.06
C LEU A 119 2.74 -8.93 -4.99
N SER A 120 2.32 -7.80 -5.60
CA SER A 120 3.18 -7.02 -6.49
C SER A 120 2.78 -5.55 -6.49
N LYS A 121 3.73 -4.70 -6.86
CA LYS A 121 3.46 -3.32 -7.28
C LYS A 121 3.50 -3.25 -8.80
N GLU A 122 2.84 -2.25 -9.36
CA GLU A 122 2.94 -1.95 -10.78
C GLU A 122 4.40 -1.61 -11.13
N GLY A 123 5.10 -2.54 -11.79
CA GLY A 123 6.54 -2.40 -12.06
C GLY A 123 6.82 -1.56 -13.30
N PHE A 124 6.04 -1.76 -14.36
CA PHE A 124 6.16 -1.04 -15.62
C PHE A 124 4.81 -1.03 -16.32
N SER A 125 4.22 0.15 -16.48
CA SER A 125 3.04 0.35 -17.31
C SER A 125 3.42 1.15 -18.54
N LYS A 126 3.45 0.47 -19.68
CA LYS A 126 3.59 1.12 -20.98
C LYS A 126 2.21 1.30 -21.58
N GLY A 127 1.70 2.53 -21.51
CA GLY A 127 0.56 2.94 -22.31
C GLY A 127 0.91 2.79 -23.79
N PHE A 128 0.04 2.11 -24.53
CA PHE A 128 0.17 2.00 -25.97
C PHE A 128 -0.32 3.31 -26.60
N SER A 129 0.54 3.99 -27.37
CA SER A 129 0.15 5.14 -28.17
C SER A 129 0.11 4.78 -29.67
N PRO A 130 -0.92 5.23 -30.42
CA PRO A 130 -0.98 5.10 -31.87
C PRO A 130 0.17 5.77 -32.62
N HIS A 131 1.05 6.54 -31.98
CA HIS A 131 2.26 7.10 -32.59
C HIS A 131 3.06 6.04 -33.36
N GLY A 132 3.09 4.80 -32.86
CA GLY A 132 3.74 3.67 -33.56
C GLY A 132 3.21 3.45 -34.97
N LEU A 133 1.90 3.59 -35.21
CA LEU A 133 1.27 3.44 -36.52
C LEU A 133 1.63 4.58 -37.46
N GLY A 134 1.56 5.84 -37.00
CA GLY A 134 1.83 6.99 -37.87
C GLY A 134 3.32 7.22 -38.17
N MET A 135 4.24 6.50 -37.50
CA MET A 135 5.66 6.43 -37.86
C MET A 135 5.98 5.34 -38.90
N LEU A 136 5.03 4.44 -39.21
CA LEU A 136 5.24 3.37 -40.19
C LEU A 136 5.00 3.88 -41.61
N ARG A 137 5.95 3.57 -42.49
CA ARG A 137 5.91 4.03 -43.89
C ARG A 137 5.77 2.88 -44.90
N ARG A 138 6.15 1.66 -44.50
CA ARG A 138 6.04 0.46 -45.32
C ARG A 138 4.67 -0.18 -45.10
N TRP A 139 4.01 -0.52 -46.20
CA TRP A 139 2.68 -1.11 -46.17
C TRP A 139 2.64 -2.45 -45.40
N ASP A 140 3.64 -3.32 -45.60
CA ASP A 140 3.70 -4.61 -44.90
C ASP A 140 3.80 -4.45 -43.37
N ASP A 141 4.56 -3.45 -42.90
CA ASP A 141 4.72 -3.16 -41.48
C ASP A 141 3.43 -2.57 -40.89
N SER A 142 2.76 -1.67 -41.62
CA SER A 142 1.46 -1.11 -41.22
C SER A 142 0.36 -2.18 -41.18
N GLN A 143 0.31 -3.08 -42.15
CA GLN A 143 -0.67 -4.16 -42.18
C GLN A 143 -0.45 -5.13 -41.02
N LYS A 144 0.80 -5.54 -40.76
CA LYS A 144 1.13 -6.40 -39.63
C LYS A 144 0.76 -5.72 -38.31
N TYR A 145 1.11 -4.45 -38.16
CA TYR A 145 0.80 -3.67 -36.95
C TYR A 145 -0.71 -3.56 -36.69
N LEU A 146 -1.52 -3.33 -37.72
CA LEU A 146 -2.98 -3.27 -37.60
C LEU A 146 -3.62 -4.65 -37.41
N SER A 147 -3.01 -5.71 -37.95
CA SER A 147 -3.47 -7.09 -37.72
C SER A 147 -3.22 -7.50 -36.26
N ASP A 148 -2.07 -7.14 -35.71
CA ASP A 148 -1.71 -7.36 -34.31
C ASP A 148 -2.55 -6.47 -33.35
N ASN A 149 -3.04 -5.33 -33.84
CA ASN A 149 -3.80 -4.34 -33.07
C ASN A 149 -5.12 -3.95 -33.76
N SER A 150 -6.00 -4.93 -34.01
CA SER A 150 -7.26 -4.73 -34.75
C SER A 150 -8.18 -3.66 -34.14
N HIS A 151 -8.06 -3.38 -32.84
CA HIS A 151 -8.84 -2.36 -32.14
C HIS A 151 -8.49 -0.92 -32.56
N LEU A 152 -7.38 -0.73 -33.27
CA LEU A 152 -6.95 0.58 -33.80
C LEU A 152 -7.58 0.94 -35.14
N VAL A 153 -8.27 -0.02 -35.78
CA VAL A 153 -9.01 0.22 -37.02
C VAL A 153 -10.35 0.87 -36.67
N CYS A 154 -10.30 2.08 -36.10
CA CYS A 154 -11.44 2.85 -35.64
C CYS A 154 -11.28 4.34 -35.95
N GLU A 155 -12.41 5.07 -35.97
CA GLU A 155 -12.42 6.51 -36.26
C GLU A 155 -11.67 7.31 -35.19
N GLU A 156 -11.68 6.86 -33.93
CA GLU A 156 -10.96 7.49 -32.84
C GLU A 156 -9.45 7.51 -33.04
N THR A 157 -8.89 6.42 -33.60
CA THR A 157 -7.46 6.35 -33.92
C THR A 157 -7.11 7.28 -35.08
N ALA A 158 -7.97 7.39 -36.09
CA ALA A 158 -7.80 8.34 -37.18
C ALA A 158 -7.86 9.79 -36.67
N ASN A 159 -8.82 10.11 -35.80
CA ASN A 159 -8.93 11.43 -35.18
C ASN A 159 -7.69 11.79 -34.37
N TYR A 160 -7.16 10.85 -33.58
CA TYR A 160 -5.92 11.04 -32.83
C TYR A 160 -4.72 11.32 -33.75
N LEU A 161 -4.56 10.57 -34.83
CA LEU A 161 -3.46 10.78 -35.79
C LEU A 161 -3.56 12.14 -36.48
N VAL A 162 -4.77 12.61 -36.79
CA VAL A 162 -4.99 13.96 -37.36
C VAL A 162 -4.59 15.05 -36.37
N ILE A 163 -5.02 14.93 -35.11
CA ILE A 163 -4.61 15.87 -34.04
C ILE A 163 -3.10 15.86 -33.89
N TRP A 164 -2.49 14.67 -33.90
CA TRP A 164 -1.05 14.54 -33.80
C TRP A 164 -0.30 15.21 -34.96
N CYS A 165 -0.81 15.13 -36.19
CA CYS A 165 -0.24 15.88 -37.32
C CYS A 165 -0.29 17.40 -37.09
N ILE A 166 -1.37 17.92 -36.48
CA ILE A 166 -1.50 19.34 -36.14
C ILE A 166 -0.49 19.72 -35.04
N ASP A 167 -0.35 18.90 -34.00
CA ASP A 167 0.60 19.15 -32.92
C ASP A 167 2.04 19.19 -33.46
N LEU A 168 2.40 18.29 -34.38
CA LEU A 168 3.72 18.29 -35.04
C LEU A 168 3.98 19.56 -35.87
N GLU A 169 2.95 20.14 -36.48
CA GLU A 169 3.06 21.40 -37.25
C GLU A 169 3.17 22.62 -36.31
N VAL A 170 2.56 22.57 -35.12
CA VAL A 170 2.68 23.63 -34.10
C VAL A 170 4.02 23.59 -33.38
N GLU A 171 4.67 22.42 -33.31
CA GLU A 171 6.00 22.24 -32.71
C GLU A 171 7.18 22.68 -33.62
N GLU A 172 6.94 23.00 -34.91
CA GLU A 172 7.92 23.62 -35.83
C GLU A 172 8.04 25.15 -35.64
#